data_AF-A0A8J8MED1-F1
#
_entry.id   AF-A0A8J8MED1-F1
#
_cell.length_a   1.000
_cell.length_b   1.000
_cell.length_c   1.000
_cell.angle_alpha   90.00
_cell.angle_beta   90.00
_cell.angle_gamma   90.00
#
_symmetry.space_group_name_H-M   'P 1'
#
loop_
_entity.id
_entity.type
_entity.pdbx_description
1 polymer ?
#
loop_
_entity_poly.entity_id
_entity_poly.type
_entity_poly.pdbx_seq_one_letter_code
_entity_poly.pdbx_strand_id
1 'polypeptide(L)'
;MSFLYGDICTWCSIILIIALVILSITKKMQKMKITVNIILFIYGLLGSFTLPSYLMVRLGRSHRVDKDFIKWASVKFYDYSLILAAITLIILALAIVIFIFSKKVISGNLKLIMVFGQISLIVIAFLLGLNTINKKFDLAIFLLNMSYFNALVLFGINIFDNLTRRLSYDKINN
;
A
#
# COMPACT_ATOMS: atom_id res chain seq x y z
N MET A 1 2.45 25.83 2.42
CA MET A 1 2.82 24.99 1.25
C MET A 1 2.69 23.50 1.58
N SER A 2 1.55 23.04 2.12
CA SER A 2 1.41 21.69 2.74
C SER A 2 0.18 20.90 2.30
N PHE A 3 -0.53 21.39 1.27
CA PHE A 3 -1.77 20.77 0.76
C PHE A 3 -1.58 20.04 -0.57
N LEU A 4 -0.49 20.30 -1.30
CA LEU A 4 -0.30 19.82 -2.67
C LEU A 4 0.46 18.47 -2.76
N TYR A 5 1.25 18.11 -1.76
CA TYR A 5 2.06 16.87 -1.82
C TYR A 5 1.26 15.59 -1.47
N GLY A 6 0.18 15.71 -0.68
CA GLY A 6 -0.67 14.58 -0.33
C GLY A 6 -1.63 14.21 -1.47
N ASP A 7 -2.37 15.19 -1.99
CA ASP A 7 -3.40 14.91 -3.00
C ASP A 7 -2.80 14.62 -4.38
N ILE A 8 -1.87 15.45 -4.88
CA ILE A 8 -1.35 15.27 -6.26
C ILE A 8 -0.64 13.93 -6.42
N CYS A 9 0.20 13.53 -5.47
CA CYS A 9 0.91 12.25 -5.56
C CYS A 9 -0.05 11.05 -5.42
N THR A 10 -1.14 11.20 -4.66
CA THR A 10 -2.20 10.17 -4.57
C THR A 10 -2.98 10.07 -5.88
N TRP A 11 -3.32 11.19 -6.51
CA TRP A 11 -3.93 11.20 -7.84
C TRP A 11 -3.00 10.62 -8.91
N CYS A 12 -1.71 10.95 -8.88
CA CYS A 12 -0.71 10.37 -9.78
C CYS A 12 -0.61 8.85 -9.63
N SER A 13 -0.62 8.33 -8.41
CA SER A 13 -0.58 6.87 -8.17
C SER A 13 -1.88 6.19 -8.61
N ILE A 14 -3.05 6.81 -8.47
CA ILE A 14 -4.31 6.31 -9.04
C ILE A 14 -4.22 6.25 -10.57
N ILE A 15 -3.74 7.32 -11.22
CA ILE A 15 -3.54 7.35 -12.68
C ILE A 15 -2.59 6.23 -13.12
N LEU A 16 -1.50 6.01 -12.38
CA LEU A 16 -0.55 4.92 -12.65
C LEU A 16 -1.18 3.54 -12.50
N ILE A 17 -2.08 3.32 -11.53
CA ILE A 17 -2.83 2.07 -11.39
C ILE A 17 -3.73 1.86 -12.61
N ILE A 18 -4.48 2.88 -13.03
CA ILE A 18 -5.35 2.80 -14.22
C ILE A 18 -4.52 2.49 -15.47
N ALA A 19 -3.40 3.20 -15.66
CA ALA A 19 -2.47 2.95 -16.74
C ALA A 19 -1.92 1.51 -16.68
N LEU A 20 -1.62 0.99 -15.49
CA LEU A 20 -1.16 -0.38 -15.30
C LEU A 20 -2.24 -1.41 -15.66
N VAL A 21 -3.51 -1.16 -15.34
CA VAL A 21 -4.64 -2.00 -15.75
C VAL A 21 -4.79 -2.01 -17.27
N ILE A 22 -4.76 -0.85 -17.93
CA ILE A 22 -4.84 -0.74 -19.40
C ILE A 22 -3.64 -1.45 -20.05
N LEU A 23 -2.44 -1.23 -19.53
CA LEU A 23 -1.23 -1.90 -19.99
C LEU A 23 -1.35 -3.41 -19.77
N SER A 24 -1.95 -3.89 -18.68
CA SER A 24 -2.08 -5.31 -18.38
C SER A 24 -2.81 -6.07 -19.49
N ILE A 25 -3.82 -5.44 -20.11
CA ILE A 25 -4.60 -5.94 -21.24
C ILE A 25 -3.75 -6.00 -22.53
N THR A 26 -2.81 -5.07 -22.71
CA THR A 26 -1.91 -5.03 -23.87
C THR A 26 -0.64 -5.87 -23.64
N LYS A 27 -0.42 -6.90 -24.47
CA LYS A 27 0.72 -7.84 -24.31
C LYS A 27 2.11 -7.22 -24.57
N LYS A 28 2.20 -6.07 -25.27
CA LYS A 28 3.46 -5.56 -25.85
C LYS A 28 4.41 -4.81 -24.91
N MET A 29 4.04 -4.48 -23.67
CA MET A 29 4.80 -3.52 -22.85
C MET A 29 5.23 -4.04 -21.46
N GLN A 30 5.87 -5.21 -21.40
CA GLN A 30 6.28 -5.82 -20.12
C GLN A 30 7.25 -4.95 -19.29
N LYS A 31 8.21 -4.26 -19.93
CA LYS A 31 9.16 -3.39 -19.23
C LYS A 31 8.46 -2.23 -18.49
N MET A 32 7.49 -1.58 -19.15
CA MET A 32 6.73 -0.49 -18.53
C MET A 32 5.87 -0.97 -17.36
N LYS A 33 5.26 -2.17 -17.43
CA LYS A 33 4.53 -2.75 -16.30
C LYS A 33 5.42 -2.90 -15.07
N ILE A 34 6.65 -3.38 -15.25
CA ILE A 34 7.61 -3.54 -14.15
C ILE A 34 7.97 -2.17 -13.55
N THR A 35 8.29 -1.19 -14.38
CA THR A 35 8.61 0.18 -13.92
C THR A 35 7.47 0.78 -13.10
N VAL A 36 6.22 0.67 -13.56
CA VAL A 36 5.07 1.20 -12.82
C VAL A 36 4.85 0.46 -11.50
N ASN A 37 5.00 -0.87 -11.45
CA ASN A 37 4.94 -1.62 -10.19
C ASN A 37 6.02 -1.16 -9.17
N ILE A 38 7.25 -0.91 -9.63
CA ILE A 38 8.34 -0.40 -8.79
C ILE A 38 8.00 0.99 -8.24
N ILE A 39 7.50 1.89 -9.08
CA ILE A 39 7.12 3.24 -8.67
C ILE A 39 6.03 3.18 -7.60
N LEU A 40 4.98 2.38 -7.83
CA LEU A 40 3.88 2.20 -6.87
C LEU A 40 4.38 1.60 -5.55
N PHE A 41 5.26 0.61 -5.61
CA PHE A 41 5.86 -0.01 -4.42
C PHE A 41 6.65 1.01 -3.58
N ILE A 42 7.56 1.77 -4.21
CA ILE A 42 8.38 2.78 -3.53
C ILE A 42 7.49 3.88 -2.95
N TYR A 43 6.49 4.34 -3.71
CA TYR A 43 5.55 5.35 -3.25
C TYR A 43 4.73 4.85 -2.05
N GLY A 44 4.27 3.60 -2.06
CA GLY A 44 3.62 2.95 -0.93
C GLY A 44 4.49 2.91 0.32
N LEU A 45 5.77 2.55 0.18
CA LEU A 45 6.72 2.56 1.31
C LEU A 45 6.90 3.97 1.87
N LEU A 46 7.18 4.95 1.02
CA LEU A 46 7.38 6.34 1.43
C LEU A 46 6.13 6.89 2.14
N GLY A 47 4.94 6.65 1.59
CA GLY A 47 3.68 7.07 2.19
C GLY A 47 3.45 6.43 3.56
N SER A 48 3.73 5.14 3.70
CA SER A 48 3.56 4.41 4.96
C SER A 48 4.47 4.94 6.07
N PHE A 49 5.70 5.35 5.76
CA PHE A 49 6.62 5.93 6.76
C PHE A 49 6.37 7.41 7.07
N THR A 50 5.91 8.18 6.09
CA THR A 50 5.79 9.65 6.22
C THR A 50 4.42 10.09 6.78
N LEU A 51 3.37 9.31 6.55
CA LEU A 51 2.00 9.65 6.97
C LEU A 51 1.85 9.80 8.50
N PRO A 52 2.45 8.94 9.37
CA PRO A 52 2.37 9.13 10.81
C PRO A 52 2.97 10.46 11.27
N SER A 53 4.15 10.81 10.74
CA SER A 53 4.81 12.09 11.04
C SER A 53 3.96 13.28 10.57
N TYR A 54 3.36 13.17 9.39
CA TYR A 54 2.45 14.20 8.86
C TYR A 54 1.21 14.38 9.75
N LEU A 55 0.61 13.28 10.22
CA LEU A 55 -0.51 13.34 11.16
C LEU A 55 -0.11 14.07 12.45
N MET A 56 1.04 13.74 13.05
CA MET A 56 1.51 14.37 14.28
C MET A 56 1.72 15.88 14.11
N VAL A 57 2.31 16.31 12.98
CA VAL A 57 2.47 17.73 12.65
C VAL A 57 1.11 18.42 12.50
N ARG A 58 0.13 17.77 11.87
CA ARG A 58 -1.22 18.33 11.67
C ARG A 58 -1.99 18.45 12.99
N LEU A 59 -1.90 17.44 13.85
CA LEU A 59 -2.48 17.47 15.19
C LEU A 59 -1.84 18.58 16.06
N GLY A 60 -0.50 18.69 16.05
CA GLY A 60 0.22 19.71 16.83
C GLY A 60 -0.01 21.16 16.39
N ARG A 61 -0.39 21.39 15.12
CA ARG A 61 -0.73 22.72 14.61
C ARG A 61 -2.19 23.13 14.86
N SER A 62 -3.04 22.20 15.29
CA SER A 62 -4.45 22.49 15.51
C SER A 62 -4.66 23.24 16.83
N HIS A 63 -4.70 24.57 16.77
CA HIS A 63 -4.88 25.47 17.93
C HIS A 63 -6.23 25.29 18.67
N ARG A 64 -7.15 24.48 18.17
CA ARG A 64 -8.52 24.32 18.70
C ARG A 64 -8.76 22.98 19.41
N VAL A 65 -7.71 22.22 19.69
CA VAL A 65 -7.84 20.81 20.09
C VAL A 65 -7.16 20.54 21.43
N ASP A 66 -7.93 19.99 22.37
CA ASP A 66 -7.48 19.67 23.73
C ASP A 66 -6.34 18.63 23.71
N LYS A 67 -5.39 18.74 24.66
CA LYS A 67 -4.23 17.83 24.76
C LYS A 67 -4.65 16.36 24.90
N ASP A 68 -5.73 16.09 25.63
CA ASP A 68 -6.26 14.74 25.82
C ASP A 68 -6.80 14.15 24.51
N PHE A 69 -7.40 14.98 23.66
CA PHE A 69 -7.84 14.55 22.33
C PHE A 69 -6.65 14.22 21.44
N ILE A 70 -5.61 15.07 21.42
CA ILE A 70 -4.40 14.83 20.63
C ILE A 70 -3.77 13.49 21.05
N LYS A 71 -3.64 13.26 22.37
CA LYS A 71 -3.13 12.01 22.92
C LYS A 71 -3.97 10.80 22.48
N TRP A 72 -5.30 10.89 22.60
CA TRP A 72 -6.20 9.83 22.16
C TRP A 72 -6.06 9.53 20.65
N ALA A 73 -6.07 10.57 19.81
CA ALA A 73 -6.00 10.43 18.35
C ALA A 73 -4.66 9.84 17.90
N SER A 74 -3.56 10.28 18.51
CA SER A 74 -2.22 9.76 18.25
C SER A 74 -2.11 8.28 18.60
N VAL A 75 -2.54 7.88 19.81
CA VAL A 75 -2.49 6.47 20.24
C VAL A 75 -3.32 5.60 19.31
N LYS A 76 -4.57 5.98 19.05
CA LYS A 76 -5.46 5.22 18.16
C LYS A 76 -4.90 5.06 16.76
N PHE A 77 -4.31 6.11 16.19
CA PHE A 77 -3.70 6.00 14.88
C PHE A 77 -2.47 5.10 14.88
N TYR A 78 -1.60 5.22 15.88
CA TYR A 78 -0.41 4.37 15.95
C TYR A 78 -0.78 2.89 16.08
N ASP A 79 -1.72 2.55 16.96
CA ASP A 79 -2.17 1.17 17.14
C ASP A 79 -2.71 0.58 15.82
N TYR A 80 -3.58 1.32 15.13
CA TYR A 80 -4.20 0.84 13.91
C TYR A 80 -3.26 0.85 12.70
N SER A 81 -2.35 1.81 12.62
CA SER A 81 -1.32 1.84 11.57
C SER A 81 -0.34 0.68 11.72
N LEU A 82 0.02 0.30 12.95
CA LEU A 82 0.82 -0.88 13.24
C LEU A 82 0.09 -2.17 12.83
N ILE A 83 -1.21 -2.29 13.13
CA ILE A 83 -2.01 -3.45 12.70
C ILE A 83 -1.99 -3.58 11.17
N LEU A 84 -2.27 -2.48 10.45
CA LEU A 84 -2.26 -2.48 8.99
C LEU A 84 -0.88 -2.83 8.41
N ALA A 85 0.20 -2.27 8.98
CA ALA A 85 1.56 -2.57 8.56
C ALA A 85 1.93 -4.03 8.81
N ALA A 86 1.57 -4.58 9.98
CA ALA A 86 1.81 -5.98 10.32
C ALA A 86 1.10 -6.93 9.33
N ILE A 87 -0.17 -6.67 9.02
CA ILE A 87 -0.92 -7.47 8.05
C ILE A 87 -0.25 -7.41 6.67
N THR A 88 0.18 -6.23 6.24
CA THR A 88 0.87 -6.02 4.96
C THR A 88 2.16 -6.83 4.89
N LEU A 89 2.97 -6.78 5.95
CA LEU A 89 4.21 -7.55 6.07
C LEU A 89 3.97 -9.06 6.08
N ILE A 90 2.92 -9.54 6.76
CA ILE A 90 2.53 -10.95 6.77
C ILE A 90 2.19 -11.41 5.35
N ILE A 91 1.41 -10.64 4.60
CA ILE A 91 1.04 -10.96 3.20
C ILE A 91 2.29 -11.00 2.31
N LEU A 92 3.19 -10.03 2.43
CA LEU A 92 4.47 -10.01 1.70
C LEU A 92 5.35 -11.21 2.04
N ALA A 93 5.49 -11.53 3.33
CA ALA A 93 6.28 -12.68 3.77
C ALA A 93 5.69 -13.99 3.23
N LEU A 94 4.38 -14.17 3.30
CA LEU A 94 3.70 -15.33 2.71
C LEU A 94 3.93 -15.43 1.20
N ALA A 95 3.85 -14.31 0.47
CA ALA A 95 4.13 -14.27 -0.96
C ALA A 95 5.58 -14.67 -1.27
N ILE A 96 6.56 -14.21 -0.47
CA ILE A 96 7.98 -14.58 -0.60
C ILE A 96 8.20 -16.07 -0.30
N VAL A 97 7.60 -16.60 0.76
CA VAL A 97 7.69 -18.03 1.11
C VAL A 97 7.13 -18.89 -0.01
N ILE A 98 5.91 -18.58 -0.49
CA ILE A 98 5.29 -19.29 -1.62
C ILE A 98 6.19 -19.24 -2.85
N PHE A 99 6.84 -18.11 -3.11
CA PHE A 99 7.80 -17.95 -4.19
C PHE A 99 9.01 -18.90 -4.03
N ILE A 100 9.66 -18.91 -2.87
CA ILE A 100 10.85 -19.74 -2.61
C ILE A 100 10.52 -21.24 -2.74
N PHE A 101 9.40 -21.68 -2.16
CA PHE A 101 9.04 -23.11 -2.14
C PHE A 101 8.50 -23.63 -3.47
N SER A 102 7.75 -22.81 -4.22
CA SER A 102 7.06 -23.33 -5.41
C SER A 102 7.98 -23.64 -6.58
N LYS A 103 9.14 -22.98 -6.73
CA LYS A 103 10.12 -23.10 -7.84
C LYS A 103 9.53 -23.05 -9.28
N LYS A 104 8.21 -22.95 -9.45
CA LYS A 104 7.42 -22.88 -10.68
C LYS A 104 6.67 -21.57 -10.71
N VAL A 105 6.35 -21.08 -11.91
CA VAL A 105 5.62 -19.83 -12.15
C VAL A 105 4.17 -19.98 -11.66
N ILE A 106 3.89 -19.73 -10.38
CA ILE A 106 2.53 -19.65 -9.83
C ILE A 106 2.04 -18.19 -9.87
N SER A 107 2.14 -17.60 -11.06
CA SER A 107 1.77 -16.20 -11.30
C SER A 107 0.30 -15.89 -10.97
N GLY A 108 -0.59 -16.87 -11.18
CA GLY A 108 -2.01 -16.72 -10.86
C GLY A 108 -2.27 -16.55 -9.36
N ASN A 109 -1.66 -17.40 -8.53
CA ASN A 109 -1.92 -17.37 -7.08
C ASN A 109 -1.29 -16.14 -6.42
N LEU A 110 -0.10 -15.72 -6.84
CA LEU A 110 0.54 -14.51 -6.31
C LEU A 110 -0.26 -13.24 -6.62
N LYS A 111 -0.84 -13.14 -7.82
CA LYS A 111 -1.72 -12.03 -8.19
C LYS A 111 -3.02 -12.03 -7.39
N LEU A 112 -3.61 -13.21 -7.17
CA LEU A 112 -4.80 -13.33 -6.33
C LEU A 112 -4.49 -12.90 -4.89
N ILE A 113 -3.38 -13.37 -4.30
CA ILE A 113 -2.94 -12.98 -2.95
C ILE A 113 -2.76 -11.47 -2.86
N MET A 114 -2.14 -10.85 -3.86
CA MET A 114 -1.98 -9.39 -3.91
C MET A 114 -3.35 -8.68 -3.93
N VAL A 115 -4.24 -9.05 -4.84
CA VAL A 115 -5.57 -8.40 -4.99
C VAL A 115 -6.41 -8.60 -3.73
N PHE A 116 -6.47 -9.82 -3.20
CA PHE A 116 -7.18 -10.10 -1.96
C PHE A 116 -6.56 -9.35 -0.77
N GLY A 117 -5.24 -9.25 -0.71
CA GLY A 117 -4.53 -8.48 0.31
C GLY A 117 -4.82 -6.98 0.24
N GLN A 118 -4.88 -6.40 -0.97
CA GLN A 118 -5.22 -4.99 -1.16
C GLN A 118 -6.67 -4.69 -0.72
N ILE A 119 -7.61 -5.55 -1.11
CA ILE A 119 -9.02 -5.42 -0.72
C ILE A 119 -9.19 -5.58 0.79
N SER A 120 -8.55 -6.59 1.38
CA SER A 120 -8.67 -6.86 2.82
C SER A 120 -8.12 -5.71 3.66
N LEU A 121 -7.00 -5.12 3.27
CA LEU A 121 -6.46 -3.94 3.95
C LEU A 121 -7.47 -2.78 3.96
N ILE A 122 -8.07 -2.46 2.82
CA ILE A 122 -9.07 -1.38 2.72
C ILE A 122 -10.29 -1.67 3.62
N VAL A 123 -10.79 -2.90 3.62
CA VAL A 123 -11.94 -3.30 4.46
C VAL A 123 -11.58 -3.19 5.94
N ILE A 124 -10.40 -3.67 6.34
CA ILE A 124 -9.94 -3.59 7.74
C ILE A 124 -9.79 -2.13 8.16
N ALA A 125 -9.20 -1.29 7.32
CA ALA A 125 -9.04 0.13 7.60
C ALA A 125 -10.38 0.87 7.72
N PHE A 126 -11.37 0.50 6.89
CA PHE A 126 -12.73 1.01 7.03
C PHE A 126 -13.33 0.63 8.39
N LEU A 127 -13.24 -0.64 8.78
CA LEU A 127 -13.73 -1.13 10.08
C LEU A 127 -13.04 -0.44 11.28
N LEU A 128 -11.71 -0.28 11.21
CA LEU A 128 -10.94 0.44 12.23
C LEU A 128 -11.31 1.94 12.25
N GLY A 129 -11.53 2.52 11.08
CA GLY A 129 -11.90 3.92 10.88
C GLY A 129 -13.25 4.28 11.50
N LEU A 130 -14.26 3.41 11.40
CA LEU A 130 -15.60 3.63 12.00
C LEU A 130 -15.51 3.97 13.50
N ASN A 131 -14.61 3.30 14.22
CA ASN A 131 -14.40 3.51 15.67
C ASN A 131 -13.64 4.81 16.00
N THR A 132 -13.30 5.62 14.99
CA THR A 132 -12.50 6.84 15.13
C THR A 132 -13.13 8.07 14.51
N ILE A 133 -14.33 7.94 13.92
CA ILE A 133 -15.08 9.06 13.38
C ILE A 133 -15.48 9.98 14.54
N ASN A 134 -14.98 11.21 14.51
CA ASN A 134 -15.27 12.21 15.52
C ASN A 134 -15.46 13.59 14.85
N LYS A 135 -16.41 14.38 15.36
CA LYS A 135 -16.69 15.75 14.87
C LYS A 135 -15.48 16.69 14.92
N LYS A 136 -14.49 16.42 15.79
CA LYS A 136 -13.29 17.27 15.96
C LYS A 136 -12.20 17.01 14.92
N PHE A 137 -12.05 15.77 14.44
CA PHE A 137 -11.00 15.39 13.49
C PHE A 137 -11.33 14.04 12.87
N ASP A 138 -11.24 13.97 11.55
CA ASP A 138 -11.53 12.74 10.82
C ASP A 138 -10.29 11.84 10.75
N LEU A 139 -10.06 11.08 11.83
CA LEU A 139 -8.96 10.12 11.92
C LEU A 139 -9.17 8.93 10.96
N ALA A 140 -10.41 8.63 10.61
CA ALA A 140 -10.75 7.53 9.72
C ALA A 140 -10.15 7.74 8.31
N ILE A 141 -10.14 8.98 7.81
CA ILE A 141 -9.50 9.32 6.53
C ILE A 141 -7.98 9.02 6.57
N PHE A 142 -7.31 9.31 7.68
CA PHE A 142 -5.89 9.01 7.81
C PHE A 142 -5.60 7.52 7.83
N LEU A 143 -6.48 6.74 8.48
CA LEU A 143 -6.37 5.28 8.50
C LEU A 143 -6.62 4.67 7.11
N LEU A 144 -7.59 5.18 6.37
CA LEU A 144 -7.84 4.80 4.98
C LEU A 144 -6.63 5.13 4.09
N ASN A 145 -6.02 6.31 4.26
CA ASN A 145 -4.80 6.68 3.53
C ASN A 145 -3.61 5.78 3.88
N MET A 146 -3.46 5.42 5.17
CA MET A 146 -2.42 4.48 5.59
C MET A 146 -2.61 3.11 4.93
N SER A 147 -3.85 2.64 4.89
CA SER A 147 -4.20 1.40 4.22
C SER A 147 -3.97 1.45 2.71
N TYR A 148 -4.23 2.59 2.08
CA TYR A 148 -3.94 2.80 0.67
C TYR A 148 -2.43 2.65 0.41
N PHE A 149 -1.57 3.32 1.18
CA PHE A 149 -0.12 3.19 1.01
C PHE A 149 0.37 1.76 1.27
N ASN A 150 -0.13 1.10 2.31
CA ASN A 150 0.16 -0.30 2.59
C ASN A 150 -0.29 -1.23 1.44
N ALA A 151 -1.46 -0.99 0.85
CA ALA A 151 -1.93 -1.73 -0.33
C ALA A 151 -1.03 -1.51 -1.54
N LEU A 152 -0.44 -0.31 -1.70
CA LEU A 152 0.55 -0.05 -2.75
C LEU A 152 1.84 -0.86 -2.56
N VAL A 153 2.28 -1.11 -1.31
CA VAL A 153 3.45 -1.96 -1.02
C VAL A 153 3.24 -3.39 -1.55
N LEU A 154 1.99 -3.86 -1.64
CA LEU A 154 1.72 -5.19 -2.20
C LEU A 154 1.99 -5.29 -3.71
N PHE A 155 2.13 -4.18 -4.46
CA PHE A 155 2.64 -4.22 -5.84
C PHE A 155 4.07 -4.77 -5.94
N GLY A 156 4.82 -4.81 -4.82
CA GLY A 156 6.09 -5.52 -4.73
C GLY A 156 5.99 -7.00 -5.14
N ILE A 157 4.84 -7.65 -4.89
CA ILE A 157 4.57 -9.04 -5.28
C ILE A 157 4.68 -9.24 -6.81
N ASN A 158 4.22 -8.26 -7.60
CA ASN A 158 4.33 -8.32 -9.07
C ASN A 158 5.78 -8.18 -9.57
N ILE A 159 6.65 -7.54 -8.79
CA ILE A 159 8.09 -7.45 -9.12
C ILE A 159 8.70 -8.85 -9.00
N PHE A 160 8.39 -9.57 -7.91
CA PHE A 160 8.80 -10.96 -7.72
C PHE A 160 8.25 -11.87 -8.82
N ASP A 161 6.95 -11.80 -9.14
CA ASP A 161 6.35 -12.60 -10.22
C ASP A 161 7.08 -12.40 -11.57
N ASN A 162 7.40 -11.15 -11.93
CA ASN A 162 8.12 -10.86 -13.17
C ASN A 162 9.57 -11.34 -13.18
N LEU A 163 10.28 -11.28 -12.05
CA LEU A 163 11.62 -11.84 -11.91
C LEU A 163 11.60 -13.37 -12.09
N THR A 164 10.58 -14.05 -11.55
CA THR A 164 10.44 -15.52 -11.70
C THR A 164 10.32 -15.95 -13.16
N ARG A 165 9.53 -15.20 -13.94
CA ARG A 165 9.28 -15.51 -15.34
C ARG A 165 10.56 -15.42 -16.15
N ARG A 166 11.36 -14.37 -15.95
CA ARG A 166 12.66 -14.23 -16.65
C ARG A 166 13.60 -15.39 -16.33
N LEU A 167 13.80 -15.70 -15.05
CA LEU A 167 14.68 -16.81 -14.63
C LEU A 167 14.22 -18.18 -15.16
N SER A 168 12.91 -18.39 -15.33
CA SER A 168 12.39 -19.64 -15.91
C SER A 168 12.59 -19.72 -17.42
N TYR A 169 12.56 -18.60 -18.16
CA TYR A 169 12.82 -18.59 -19.61
C TYR A 169 14.30 -18.82 -19.92
N ASP A 170 15.21 -18.24 -19.14
CA ASP A 170 16.66 -18.41 -19.32
C ASP A 170 17.11 -19.86 -19.08
N LYS A 171 16.35 -20.63 -18.29
CA LYS A 171 16.63 -22.05 -17.98
C LYS A 171 16.16 -23.04 -19.06
N ILE A 172 15.35 -22.60 -20.01
CA ILE A 172 14.83 -23.44 -21.11
C ILE A 172 15.69 -23.27 -22.38
N ASN A 173 16.45 -22.17 -22.49
CA ASN A 173 17.27 -21.83 -23.65
C ASN A 173 18.77 -22.16 -23.49
N ASN A 174 19.14 -22.83 -22.40
CA ASN A 174 20.47 -23.41 -22.14
C ASN A 174 20.33 -24.91 -21.91
#